data_AF-A0A7Y5V0I3-F1
#
_entry.id   AF-A0A7Y5V0I3-F1
#
_cell.length_a   1.000
_cell.length_b   1.000
_cell.length_c   1.000
_cell.angle_alpha   90.00
_cell.angle_beta   90.00
_cell.angle_gamma   90.00
#
_symmetry.space_group_name_H-M   'P 1'
#
loop_
_entity.id
_entity.type
_entity.pdbx_description
1 polymer ?
#
loop_
_entity_poly.entity_id
_entity_poly.type
_entity_poly.pdbx_seq_one_letter_code
_entity_poly.pdbx_strand_id
1 'polypeptide(L)'
;MDSHGHPSRQPVAFGLALTAGGGLVLIIIALALGVVNNAAVEGGAVGYLFVAGLLLLIVGIVTWAAVVRPFEHFDDINEPKDSGHGHGAHEAHGEDLLLPEGMQQSLPSGEGKAALPAAGGHAH
;
A
#
# COMPACT_ATOMS: atom_id res chain seq x y z
N MET A 1 -20.81 12.40 3.67
CA MET A 1 -20.87 12.06 5.11
C MET A 1 -19.98 10.86 5.26
N ASP A 2 -18.71 11.14 5.48
CA ASP A 2 -17.65 10.27 5.01
C ASP A 2 -17.34 9.29 6.14
N SER A 3 -17.72 8.03 5.92
CA SER A 3 -17.46 6.94 6.85
C SER A 3 -15.98 6.60 6.82
N HIS A 4 -15.15 7.46 7.41
CA HIS A 4 -13.79 7.10 7.78
C HIS A 4 -13.88 5.89 8.72
N GLY A 5 -13.59 4.71 8.18
CA GLY A 5 -13.58 3.45 8.90
C GLY A 5 -12.49 3.49 9.96
N HIS A 6 -12.86 3.84 11.19
CA HIS A 6 -11.94 3.73 12.32
C HIS A 6 -11.44 2.27 12.40
N PRO A 7 -10.12 2.03 12.52
CA PRO A 7 -9.57 0.67 12.61
C PRO A 7 -10.15 -0.12 13.79
N SER A 8 -10.73 0.55 14.79
CA SER A 8 -11.49 -0.04 15.89
C SER A 8 -12.82 -0.69 15.49
N ARG A 9 -13.27 -0.57 14.24
CA ARG A 9 -14.53 -1.13 13.73
C ARG A 9 -14.40 -2.50 13.06
N GLN A 10 -13.25 -3.16 13.19
CA GLN A 10 -13.01 -4.51 12.64
C GLN A 10 -12.96 -5.54 13.78
N PRO A 11 -14.11 -5.86 14.43
CA PRO A 11 -14.15 -6.72 15.62
C PRO A 11 -13.60 -8.12 15.34
N VAL A 12 -13.74 -8.61 14.10
CA VAL A 12 -13.21 -9.90 13.66
C VAL A 12 -11.68 -9.89 13.65
N ALA A 13 -11.06 -8.88 13.03
CA ALA A 13 -9.60 -8.77 13.00
C ALA A 13 -9.01 -8.62 14.42
N PHE A 14 -9.68 -7.87 15.30
CA PHE A 14 -9.31 -7.76 16.70
C PHE A 14 -9.41 -9.09 17.45
N GLY A 15 -10.50 -9.85 17.27
CA GLY A 15 -10.65 -11.18 17.87
C GLY A 15 -9.60 -12.19 17.40
N LEU A 16 -9.25 -12.14 16.11
CA LEU A 16 -8.19 -12.98 15.54
C LEU A 16 -6.81 -12.59 16.09
N ALA A 17 -6.55 -11.30 16.27
CA ALA A 17 -5.32 -10.83 16.92
C ALA A 17 -5.22 -11.29 18.39
N LEU A 18 -6.32 -11.26 19.15
CA LEU A 18 -6.34 -11.81 20.50
C LEU A 18 -6.13 -13.33 20.51
N THR A 19 -6.68 -14.04 19.55
CA THR A 19 -6.50 -15.50 19.42
C THR A 19 -5.04 -15.84 19.15
N ALA A 20 -4.43 -15.19 18.15
CA ALA A 20 -3.02 -15.36 17.81
C ALA A 20 -2.10 -14.94 18.97
N GLY A 21 -2.34 -13.76 19.56
CA GLY A 21 -1.58 -13.25 20.69
C GLY A 21 -1.69 -14.15 21.93
N GLY A 22 -2.88 -14.68 22.21
CA GLY A 22 -3.11 -15.64 23.29
C GLY A 22 -2.30 -16.93 23.09
N GLY A 23 -2.27 -17.46 21.86
CA GLY A 23 -1.43 -18.61 21.51
C GLY A 23 0.06 -18.34 21.77
N LEU A 24 0.55 -17.16 21.37
CA LEU A 24 1.93 -16.75 21.63
C LEU A 24 2.24 -16.63 23.13
N VAL A 25 1.33 -16.04 23.91
CA VAL A 25 1.50 -15.94 25.38
C VAL A 25 1.57 -17.33 26.02
N LEU A 26 0.72 -18.27 25.59
CA LEU A 26 0.76 -19.65 26.10
C LEU A 26 2.08 -20.34 25.78
N ILE A 27 2.64 -20.13 24.58
CA ILE A 27 3.97 -20.64 24.22
C ILE A 27 5.04 -20.07 25.15
N ILE A 28 5.03 -18.76 25.39
CA ILE A 28 6.01 -18.11 26.28
C ILE A 28 5.91 -18.68 27.70
N ILE A 29 4.70 -18.84 28.22
CA ILE A 29 4.47 -19.44 29.54
C ILE A 29 4.96 -20.88 29.58
N ALA A 30 4.64 -21.70 28.57
CA ALA A 30 5.09 -23.09 28.49
C ALA A 30 6.62 -23.19 28.51
N LEU A 31 7.31 -22.35 27.72
CA LEU A 31 8.77 -22.32 27.69
C LEU A 31 9.36 -21.85 29.03
N ALA A 32 8.77 -20.82 29.65
CA ALA A 32 9.20 -20.36 30.97
C ALA A 32 9.07 -21.45 32.04
N LEU A 33 7.95 -22.18 32.05
CA LEU A 33 7.73 -23.30 32.96
C LEU A 33 8.70 -24.46 32.70
N GLY A 34 8.99 -24.76 31.43
CA GLY A 34 9.97 -25.78 31.05
C GLY A 34 11.38 -25.47 31.54
N VAL A 35 11.79 -24.19 31.51
CA VAL A 35 13.10 -23.76 32.00
C VAL A 35 13.16 -23.78 33.53
N VAL A 36 12.14 -23.26 34.22
CA VAL A 36 12.15 -23.12 35.69
C VAL A 36 11.92 -24.46 36.40
N ASN A 37 11.06 -25.32 35.86
CA ASN A 37 10.55 -26.49 36.58
C ASN A 37 11.01 -27.83 36.00
N ASN A 38 12.24 -27.92 35.50
CA ASN A 38 12.80 -29.10 34.82
C ASN A 38 12.63 -30.45 35.59
N ALA A 39 12.36 -30.43 36.91
CA ALA A 39 12.12 -31.62 37.73
C ALA A 39 10.71 -31.71 38.37
N ALA A 40 9.91 -30.63 38.38
CA ALA A 40 8.67 -30.54 39.16
C ALA A 40 7.39 -30.64 38.32
N VAL A 41 7.49 -30.46 37.00
CA VAL A 41 6.35 -30.57 36.08
C VAL A 41 6.56 -31.78 35.19
N GLU A 42 5.55 -32.65 35.08
CA GLU A 42 5.57 -33.73 34.10
C GLU A 42 5.84 -33.13 32.71
N GLY A 43 6.95 -33.53 32.07
CA GLY A 43 7.37 -32.97 30.78
C GLY A 43 6.28 -33.05 29.70
N GLY A 44 5.36 -34.02 29.80
CA GLY A 44 4.19 -34.12 28.94
C GLY A 44 3.25 -32.92 29.04
N ALA A 45 3.00 -32.39 30.24
CA ALA A 45 2.11 -31.24 30.45
C ALA A 45 2.64 -29.96 29.79
N VAL A 46 3.95 -29.70 29.91
CA VAL A 46 4.60 -28.56 29.25
C VAL A 46 4.54 -28.70 27.73
N GLY A 47 4.81 -29.92 27.22
CA GLY A 47 4.71 -30.22 25.79
C GLY A 47 3.30 -29.99 25.23
N TYR A 48 2.26 -30.47 25.92
CA TYR A 48 0.87 -30.23 25.50
C TYR A 48 0.50 -28.75 25.53
N LEU A 49 0.92 -28.01 26.57
CA LEU A 49 0.65 -26.57 26.66
C LEU A 49 1.32 -25.80 25.49
N PHE A 50 2.56 -26.16 25.16
CA PHE A 50 3.27 -25.58 24.02
C PHE A 50 2.57 -25.88 22.70
N VAL A 51 2.20 -27.14 22.45
CA VAL A 51 1.50 -27.53 21.21
C VAL A 51 0.13 -26.87 21.12
N ALA A 52 -0.61 -26.78 22.21
CA ALA A 52 -1.90 -26.07 22.24
C ALA A 52 -1.74 -24.59 21.89
N GLY A 53 -0.74 -23.91 22.48
CA GLY A 53 -0.42 -22.52 22.16
C GLY A 53 -0.01 -22.35 20.70
N LEU A 54 0.79 -23.27 20.15
CA LEU A 54 1.22 -23.28 18.76
C LEU A 54 0.05 -23.44 17.79
N LEU A 55 -0.85 -24.39 18.06
CA LEU A 55 -2.04 -24.59 17.24
C LEU A 55 -2.93 -23.34 17.26
N LEU A 56 -3.13 -22.73 18.43
CA LEU A 56 -3.91 -21.52 18.57
C LEU A 56 -3.30 -20.34 17.78
N LEU A 57 -1.97 -20.19 17.84
CA LEU A 57 -1.24 -19.20 17.06
C LEU A 57 -1.39 -19.43 15.55
N ILE A 58 -1.18 -20.66 15.08
CA ILE A 58 -1.32 -21.02 13.67
C ILE A 58 -2.74 -20.76 13.18
N VAL A 59 -3.75 -21.20 13.90
CA VAL A 59 -5.16 -20.99 13.53
C VAL A 59 -5.48 -19.49 13.48
N GLY A 60 -5.01 -18.72 14.46
CA GLY A 60 -5.18 -17.26 14.49
C GLY A 60 -4.58 -16.59 13.26
N ILE A 61 -3.33 -16.91 12.91
CA ILE A 61 -2.61 -16.32 11.76
C ILE A 61 -3.25 -16.75 10.44
N VAL A 62 -3.52 -18.05 10.25
CA VAL A 62 -4.09 -18.59 9.01
C VAL A 62 -5.49 -18.01 8.76
N THR A 63 -6.32 -17.97 9.80
CA THR A 63 -7.67 -17.39 9.69
C THR A 63 -7.60 -15.90 9.41
N TRP A 64 -6.69 -15.17 10.07
CA TRP A 64 -6.46 -13.76 9.78
C TRP A 64 -6.05 -13.53 8.32
N ALA A 65 -5.09 -14.31 7.81
CA ALA A 65 -4.64 -14.18 6.43
C ALA A 65 -5.76 -14.52 5.43
N ALA A 66 -6.62 -15.49 5.74
CA ALA A 66 -7.76 -15.86 4.90
C ALA A 66 -8.89 -14.81 4.91
N VAL A 67 -9.06 -14.08 6.01
CA VAL A 67 -10.09 -13.03 6.17
C VAL A 67 -9.63 -11.70 5.61
N VAL A 68 -8.43 -11.25 5.99
CA VAL A 68 -7.88 -9.95 5.58
C VAL A 68 -7.35 -10.01 4.15
N ARG A 69 -6.97 -11.21 3.67
CA ARG A 69 -6.45 -11.45 2.33
C ARG A 69 -5.50 -10.36 1.87
N PRO A 70 -4.41 -10.12 2.62
CA PRO A 70 -3.52 -9.02 2.30
C PRO A 70 -3.00 -9.15 0.85
N PHE A 71 -2.83 -10.40 0.38
CA PHE A 71 -2.36 -10.77 -0.96
C PHE A 71 -3.21 -10.23 -2.13
N GLU A 72 -4.46 -9.82 -1.93
CA GLU A 72 -5.32 -9.31 -3.01
C GLU A 72 -4.98 -7.86 -3.42
N HIS A 73 -4.40 -7.04 -2.54
CA HIS A 73 -4.18 -5.61 -2.77
C HIS A 73 -2.70 -5.23 -2.93
N PHE A 74 -1.80 -6.20 -3.15
CA PHE A 74 -0.38 -5.91 -3.34
C PHE A 74 -0.04 -5.41 -4.76
N ASP A 75 -0.96 -5.55 -5.72
CA ASP A 75 -0.72 -5.13 -7.13
C ASP A 75 -0.89 -3.62 -7.35
N ASP A 76 -1.65 -2.94 -6.48
CA ASP A 76 -1.86 -1.48 -6.52
C ASP A 76 -0.64 -0.66 -6.03
N ILE A 77 0.55 -1.27 -5.94
CA ILE A 77 1.78 -0.58 -5.54
C ILE A 77 2.22 0.48 -6.56
N ASN A 78 1.84 0.29 -7.83
CA ASN A 78 2.16 1.22 -8.91
C ASN A 78 1.15 2.35 -9.03
N GLU A 79 0.03 2.28 -8.32
CA GLU A 79 -0.96 3.35 -8.28
C GLU A 79 -0.70 4.26 -7.07
N PRO A 80 -0.51 5.58 -7.29
CA PRO A 80 -0.35 6.51 -6.18
C PRO A 80 -1.67 6.57 -5.40
N LYS A 81 -1.68 5.98 -4.20
CA LYS A 81 -2.80 6.16 -3.26
C LYS A 81 -2.84 7.63 -2.83
N ASP A 82 -3.91 8.32 -3.23
CA ASP A 82 -4.20 9.67 -2.76
C ASP A 82 -4.23 9.65 -1.22
N SER A 83 -3.24 10.31 -0.61
CA SER A 83 -3.07 10.37 0.84
C SER A 83 -3.99 11.41 1.49
N GLY A 84 -4.87 12.05 0.71
CA GLY A 84 -5.79 13.08 1.20
C GLY A 84 -5.07 14.32 1.75
N HIS A 85 -3.77 14.45 1.52
CA HIS A 85 -2.97 15.62 1.85
C HIS A 85 -2.86 16.46 0.59
N GLY A 86 -3.93 17.19 0.28
CA GLY A 86 -3.98 18.11 -0.84
C GLY A 86 -2.95 19.23 -0.67
N HIS A 87 -1.73 19.02 -1.17
CA HIS A 87 -0.96 20.10 -1.72
C HIS A 87 -1.39 20.23 -3.16
N GLY A 88 -2.16 21.30 -3.44
CA GLY A 88 -2.74 21.57 -4.74
C GLY A 88 -1.74 21.27 -5.84
N ALA A 89 -2.14 20.41 -6.76
CA ALA A 89 -1.52 20.35 -8.07
C ALA A 89 -1.58 21.78 -8.61
N HIS A 90 -0.43 22.45 -8.66
CA HIS A 90 -0.24 23.54 -9.59
C HIS A 90 -0.51 22.94 -10.96
N GLU A 91 -1.73 23.14 -11.47
CA GLU A 91 -2.03 22.90 -12.86
C GLU A 91 -0.99 23.70 -13.66
N ALA A 92 -0.11 22.97 -14.33
CA ALA A 92 0.74 23.54 -15.35
C ALA A 92 -0.18 24.24 -16.35
N HIS A 93 0.08 25.52 -16.60
CA HIS A 93 -0.64 26.34 -17.56
C HIS A 93 -0.63 25.66 -18.94
N GLY A 94 -1.65 24.85 -19.20
CA GLY A 94 -2.04 24.40 -20.53
C GLY A 94 -2.98 25.45 -21.08
N GLU A 95 -2.44 26.34 -21.89
CA GLU A 95 -3.15 27.37 -22.63
C GLU A 95 -4.10 26.80 -23.68
N ASP A 96 -5.21 26.20 -23.23
CA ASP A 96 -6.38 26.01 -24.08
C ASP A 96 -7.20 27.30 -24.07
N LEU A 97 -6.68 28.27 -24.83
CA LEU A 97 -7.39 29.45 -25.28
C LEU A 97 -8.55 28.96 -26.18
N LEU A 98 -9.69 28.64 -25.57
CA LEU A 98 -10.97 28.44 -26.23
C LEU A 98 -11.37 29.76 -26.92
N LEU A 99 -10.84 29.98 -28.12
CA LEU A 99 -11.34 31.02 -29.00
C LEU A 99 -12.77 30.64 -29.38
N PRO A 100 -13.77 31.48 -29.11
CA PRO A 100 -15.11 31.25 -29.63
C PRO A 100 -15.06 31.19 -31.16
N GLU A 101 -15.76 30.20 -31.73
CA GLU A 101 -15.96 30.07 -33.17
C GLU A 101 -16.34 31.43 -33.77
N GLY A 102 -15.50 31.93 -34.68
CA GLY A 102 -15.88 33.05 -35.56
C GLY A 102 -14.94 34.25 -35.64
N MET A 103 -13.82 34.31 -34.90
CA MET A 103 -12.83 35.39 -35.11
C MET A 103 -11.65 34.91 -35.96
N GLN A 104 -11.75 35.15 -37.28
CA GLN A 104 -10.63 35.08 -38.21
C GLN A 104 -9.59 36.14 -37.81
N GLN A 105 -8.47 35.71 -37.24
CA GLN A 105 -7.33 36.59 -37.01
C GLN A 105 -6.67 36.85 -38.37
N SER A 106 -6.94 38.04 -38.93
CA SER A 106 -6.30 38.55 -40.13
C SER A 106 -4.78 38.65 -39.91
N LEU A 107 -4.03 37.72 -40.49
CA LEU A 107 -2.58 37.80 -40.56
C LEU A 107 -2.18 38.87 -41.57
N PRO A 108 -1.40 39.90 -41.19
CA PRO A 108 -0.79 40.78 -42.17
C PRO A 108 0.24 39.99 -42.98
N SER A 109 -0.04 39.95 -44.29
CA SER A 109 0.83 39.54 -45.39
C SER A 109 2.22 40.17 -45.26
N GLY A 110 3.26 39.34 -45.31
CA GLY A 110 4.64 39.82 -45.23
C GLY A 110 5.69 38.72 -45.28
N GLU A 111 5.72 38.01 -46.41
CA GLU A 111 6.92 37.61 -47.14
C GLU A 111 8.07 36.84 -46.45
N GLY A 112 8.50 35.76 -47.11
CA GLY A 112 9.93 35.49 -47.27
C GLY A 112 10.44 34.19 -46.66
N LYS A 113 10.33 33.12 -47.45
CA LYS A 113 11.20 31.93 -47.38
C LYS A 113 12.66 32.31 -47.05
N ALA A 114 13.25 31.66 -46.06
CA ALA A 114 14.70 31.44 -46.05
C ALA A 114 14.98 30.06 -45.46
N ALA A 115 15.24 29.13 -46.38
CA ALA A 115 15.60 27.76 -46.12
C ALA A 115 17.02 27.64 -45.55
N LEU A 116 17.26 26.50 -44.90
CA LEU A 116 18.52 26.04 -44.30
C LEU A 116 19.78 26.33 -45.15
N PRO A 117 20.92 26.68 -44.52
CA PRO A 117 22.19 26.77 -45.21
C PRO A 117 22.75 25.36 -45.50
N ALA A 118 22.79 24.99 -46.78
CA ALA A 118 23.59 23.87 -47.27
C ALA A 118 24.85 24.39 -47.97
N ALA A 119 25.95 23.72 -47.67
CA ALA A 119 27.31 24.04 -48.04
C ALA A 119 27.58 23.99 -49.55
N GLY A 120 28.60 24.77 -49.96
CA GLY A 120 29.47 24.43 -51.09
C GLY A 120 29.41 25.39 -52.30
N GLY A 121 30.59 25.83 -52.75
CA GLY A 121 30.80 26.11 -54.17
C GLY A 121 31.30 27.51 -54.54
N HIS A 122 32.63 27.64 -54.50
CA HIS A 122 33.54 28.56 -55.19
C HIS A 122 33.12 29.29 -56.49
N ALA A 123 33.86 30.40 -56.70
CA ALA A 123 34.31 31.01 -57.97
C ALA A 123 33.33 32.05 -58.57
N HIS A 124 33.72 33.24 -59.03
CA HIS A 124 35.00 33.77 -59.52
C HIS A 124 35.07 35.29 -59.24
#